data_AF-A0A843GBQ3-F1
#
_entry.id   AF-A0A843GBQ3-F1
#
_cell.length_a   1.000
_cell.length_b   1.000
_cell.length_c   1.000
_cell.angle_alpha   90.00
_cell.angle_beta   90.00
_cell.angle_gamma   90.00
#
_symmetry.space_group_name_H-M   'P 1'
#
loop_
_entity.id
_entity.type
_entity.pdbx_description
1 polymer ?
#
loop_
_entity_poly.entity_id
_entity_poly.type
_entity_poly.pdbx_seq_one_letter_code
_entity_poly.pdbx_strand_id
1 'polypeptide(L)' 'GGDIGAGLKGLLGGEIKQYVSMMEESRDESIQRCIDHAKELGANAIITMRMDSDSISQNMQEVLAYGTAVVIEKED' A
#
# COMPACT_ATOMS: atom_id res chain seq x y z
N GLY A 1 -35.28 -7.34 -22.78
CA GLY A 1 -34.61 -7.55 -21.48
C GLY A 1 -33.18 -8.02 -21.61
N GLY A 2 -32.40 -7.51 -22.59
CA GLY A 2 -30.99 -7.88 -22.79
C GLY A 2 -29.99 -6.77 -22.44
N ASP A 3 -30.39 -5.49 -22.50
CA ASP A 3 -29.43 -4.37 -22.42
C ASP A 3 -29.15 -3.82 -21.01
N ILE A 4 -30.01 -4.08 -20.02
CA ILE A 4 -29.82 -3.57 -18.65
C ILE A 4 -28.80 -4.43 -17.85
N GLY A 5 -28.62 -5.70 -18.24
CA GLY A 5 -27.71 -6.63 -17.54
C GLY A 5 -26.24 -6.53 -17.95
N ALA A 6 -25.93 -5.98 -19.12
CA ALA A 6 -24.56 -5.87 -19.63
C ALA A 6 -23.79 -4.68 -19.02
N GLY A 7 -24.47 -3.54 -18.78
CA GLY A 7 -23.86 -2.38 -18.13
C GLY A 7 -23.45 -2.64 -16.68
N LEU A 8 -24.26 -3.39 -15.93
CA LEU A 8 -24.02 -3.69 -14.51
C LEU A 8 -22.77 -4.58 -14.30
N LYS A 9 -22.49 -5.50 -15.23
CA LYS A 9 -21.30 -6.37 -15.16
C LYS A 9 -19.99 -5.62 -15.44
N GLY A 10 -20.02 -4.61 -16.31
CA GLY A 10 -18.86 -3.77 -16.63
C GLY A 10 -18.51 -2.81 -15.49
N LEU A 11 -19.53 -2.19 -14.87
CA LEU A 11 -19.37 -1.32 -13.70
C LEU A 11 -18.82 -2.08 -12.49
N LEU A 12 -19.47 -3.18 -12.09
CA LEU A 12 -19.09 -3.91 -10.87
C LEU A 12 -17.68 -4.54 -10.95
N GLY A 13 -17.26 -5.03 -12.13
CA GLY A 13 -15.95 -5.68 -12.26
C GLY A 13 -14.79 -4.70 -12.50
N GLY A 14 -15.05 -3.61 -13.23
CA GLY A 14 -14.04 -2.59 -13.54
C GLY A 14 -13.69 -1.73 -12.34
N GLU A 15 -14.69 -1.27 -11.60
CA GLU A 15 -14.53 -0.41 -10.43
C GLU A 15 -13.76 -1.13 -9.31
N ILE A 16 -14.08 -2.41 -9.04
CA ILE A 16 -13.35 -3.21 -8.04
C ILE A 16 -11.89 -3.40 -8.45
N LYS A 17 -11.61 -3.69 -9.72
CA LYS A 17 -10.23 -3.89 -10.19
C LYS A 17 -9.41 -2.60 -10.08
N GLN A 18 -10.00 -1.46 -10.42
CA GLN A 18 -9.35 -0.15 -10.26
C GLN A 18 -9.08 0.16 -8.79
N TYR A 19 -10.04 -0.14 -7.90
CA TYR A 19 -9.86 0.02 -6.46
C TYR A 19 -8.74 -0.87 -5.91
N VAL A 20 -8.68 -2.14 -6.30
CA VAL A 20 -7.59 -3.06 -5.92
C VAL A 20 -6.24 -2.52 -6.40
N SER A 21 -6.16 -2.08 -7.67
CA SER A 21 -4.94 -1.50 -8.22
C SER A 21 -4.48 -0.25 -7.46
N MET A 22 -5.42 0.61 -7.05
CA MET A 22 -5.12 1.81 -6.25
C MET A 22 -4.58 1.44 -4.87
N MET A 23 -5.13 0.41 -4.24
CA MET A 23 -4.67 -0.08 -2.93
C MET A 23 -3.29 -0.74 -3.03
N GLU A 24 -2.98 -1.43 -4.14
CA GLU A 24 -1.65 -1.97 -4.42
C GLU A 24 -0.63 -0.84 -4.62
N GLU A 25 -0.94 0.16 -5.44
CA GLU A 25 -0.09 1.34 -5.65
C GLU A 25 0.15 2.12 -4.34
N SER A 26 -0.90 2.34 -3.55
CA SER A 26 -0.80 3.03 -2.25
C SER A 26 0.08 2.26 -1.25
N ARG A 27 0.04 0.93 -1.29
CA ARG A 27 0.93 0.07 -0.47
C ARG A 27 2.38 0.25 -0.86
N ASP A 28 2.67 0.21 -2.16
CA ASP A 28 4.03 0.35 -2.67
C ASP A 28 4.60 1.74 -2.36
N GLU A 29 3.80 2.80 -2.51
CA GLU A 29 4.19 4.15 -2.13
C GLU A 29 4.52 4.27 -0.64
N SER A 30 3.69 3.70 0.25
CA SER A 30 3.93 3.78 1.69
C SER A 30 5.20 3.03 2.09
N ILE A 31 5.49 1.88 1.48
CA ILE A 31 6.74 1.14 1.68
C ILE A 31 7.93 1.97 1.20
N GLN A 32 7.83 2.57 0.01
CA GLN A 32 8.89 3.39 -0.57
C GLN A 32 9.23 4.58 0.34
N ARG A 33 8.22 5.29 0.85
CA ARG A 33 8.40 6.38 1.82
C ARG A 33 9.09 5.91 3.10
N CYS A 34 8.74 4.73 3.61
CA CYS A 34 9.40 4.14 4.79
C CYS A 34 10.88 3.84 4.53
N ILE A 35 11.20 3.29 3.34
CA ILE A 35 12.58 3.03 2.90
C ILE A 35 13.37 4.33 2.77
N ASP A 36 12.79 5.36 2.14
CA ASP A 36 13.48 6.62 1.91
C ASP A 36 13.77 7.34 3.23
N HIS A 37 12.83 7.33 4.17
CA HIS A 37 13.07 7.84 5.52
C HIS A 37 14.16 7.03 6.26
N ALA A 38 14.19 5.70 6.14
CA ALA A 38 15.27 4.90 6.73
C ALA A 38 16.64 5.24 6.13
N LYS A 39 16.71 5.49 4.80
CA LYS A 39 17.94 5.92 4.13
C LYS A 39 18.39 7.31 4.60
N GLU A 40 17.47 8.24 4.79
CA GLU A 40 17.77 9.58 5.35
C GLU A 40 18.38 9.49 6.76
N LEU A 41 18.01 8.47 7.53
CA LEU A 41 18.60 8.15 8.84
C LEU A 41 19.94 7.40 8.75
N GLY A 42 20.43 7.10 7.54
CA GLY A 42 21.67 6.36 7.32
C GLY A 42 21.57 4.85 7.53
N ALA A 43 20.35 4.30 7.65
CA ALA A 43 20.14 2.87 7.81
C ALA A 43 20.33 2.10 6.50
N ASN A 44 20.74 0.83 6.63
CA ASN A 44 20.84 -0.11 5.51
C ASN A 44 19.80 -1.25 5.56
N ALA A 45 19.00 -1.31 6.63
CA ALA A 45 17.90 -2.24 6.77
C ALA A 45 16.77 -1.67 7.64
N ILE A 46 15.57 -2.23 7.49
CA ILE A 46 14.41 -1.99 8.36
C ILE A 46 14.02 -3.34 8.97
N ILE A 47 14.01 -3.44 10.30
CA ILE A 47 13.56 -4.63 11.02
C ILE A 47 12.19 -4.39 11.64
N THR A 48 11.47 -5.48 11.91
CA THR A 48 10.10 -5.43 12.46
C THR A 48 9.18 -4.54 11.61
N MET A 49 9.32 -4.63 10.29
CA MET A 49 8.45 -3.89 9.37
C MET A 49 7.01 -4.37 9.51
N ARG A 50 6.10 -3.41 9.56
CA ARG A 50 4.65 -3.60 9.70
C ARG A 50 3.94 -2.65 8.76
N MET A 51 2.71 -3.02 8.45
CA MET A 51 1.77 -2.16 7.76
C MET A 51 0.46 -2.14 8.52
N ASP A 52 -0.13 -0.95 8.59
CA ASP A 52 -1.49 -0.75 9.06
C ASP A 52 -2.29 -0.02 7.98
N SER A 53 -3.60 -0.19 8.02
CA SER A 53 -4.52 0.54 7.15
C SER A 53 -5.81 0.78 7.89
N ASP A 54 -6.36 1.97 7.74
CA ASP A 54 -7.64 2.34 8.37
C ASP A 54 -8.48 3.19 7.42
N SER A 55 -9.78 3.21 7.61
CA SER A 55 -10.68 4.09 6.87
C SER A 55 -10.70 5.45 7.53
N ILE A 56 -10.23 6.49 6.84
CA ILE A 56 -10.34 7.88 7.32
C ILE A 56 -11.76 8.41 7.07
N SER A 57 -12.40 7.97 5.99
CA SER A 57 -13.80 8.29 5.67
C SER A 57 -14.40 7.20 4.78
N GLN A 58 -15.70 7.32 4.41
CA GLN A 58 -16.36 6.39 3.50
C GLN A 58 -15.63 6.21 2.15
N ASN A 59 -14.87 7.23 1.71
CA ASN A 59 -14.22 7.24 0.41
C ASN A 59 -12.70 7.37 0.49
N MET A 60 -12.10 7.27 1.67
CA MET A 60 -10.66 7.46 1.85
C MET A 60 -10.09 6.45 2.84
N GLN A 61 -9.06 5.73 2.40
CA GLN A 61 -8.34 4.73 3.17
C GLN A 61 -6.90 5.23 3.40
N GLU A 62 -6.38 5.07 4.60
CA GLU A 62 -4.96 5.21 4.92
C GLU A 62 -4.24 3.89 4.71
N VAL A 63 -2.98 3.98 4.26
CA VAL A 63 -2.03 2.87 4.29
C VAL A 63 -0.73 3.39 4.89
N LEU A 64 -0.33 2.84 6.04
CA LEU A 64 0.90 3.19 6.75
C LEU A 64 1.89 2.03 6.67
N ALA A 65 3.17 2.34 6.44
CA ALA A 65 4.27 1.39 6.60
C ALA A 65 5.28 1.94 7.61
N TYR A 66 5.71 1.12 8.57
CA TYR A 66 6.63 1.51 9.63
C TYR A 66 7.49 0.34 10.11
N GLY A 67 8.60 0.65 10.78
CA GLY A 67 9.54 -0.33 11.33
C GLY A 67 10.71 0.36 12.01
N THR A 68 11.73 -0.40 12.37
CA THR A 68 12.95 0.11 13.01
C THR A 68 14.08 0.16 11.99
N ALA A 69 14.56 1.37 11.68
CA ALA A 69 15.73 1.60 10.85
C ALA A 69 17.01 1.19 11.60
N VAL A 70 17.85 0.36 10.98
CA VAL A 70 19.07 -0.18 11.60
C VAL A 70 20.23 -0.21 10.59
N VAL A 71 21.46 -0.23 11.13
CA VAL A 71 22.67 -0.58 10.37
C VAL A 71 23.09 -1.98 10.79
N ILE A 72 23.13 -2.90 9.84
CA ILE A 72 23.60 -4.28 10.05
C ILE A 72 24.88 -4.54 9.24
N GLU A 73 25.74 -5.40 9.78
CA GLU A 73 26.94 -5.93 9.12
C GLU A 73 26.94 -7.46 9.18
N LYS A 74 27.77 -8.10 8.35
CA LYS A 74 27.91 -9.55 8.41
C LYS A 74 28.68 -9.93 9.67
N GLU A 75 28.27 -11.03 10.29
CA GLU A 75 29.07 -11.66 11.36
C GLU A 75 30.35 -12.24 10.77
N ASP A 76 31.46 -12.16 11.52
CA ASP A 76 32.81 -12.59 11.12
C ASP A 76 32.94 -14.10 10.87
#